data_AF-A0AAV2F2N6-F1
#
_entry.id   AF-A0AAV2F2N6-F1
#
_cell.length_a   1.000
_cell.length_b   1.000
_cell.length_c   1.000
_cell.angle_alpha   90.00
_cell.angle_beta   90.00
_cell.angle_gamma   90.00
#
_symmetry.space_group_name_H-M   'P 1'
#
loop_
_entity.id
_entity.type
_entity.pdbx_description
1 polymer ?
#
loop_
_entity_poly.entity_id
_entity_poly.type
_entity_poly.pdbx_seq_one_letter_code
_entity_poly.pdbx_strand_id
1 'polypeptide(L)'
;MATFCFCNCISDLKPEPFEPLGEDTYQQFEVSRRDNWCGSVDYTVSSVAQDGFPPLFLRRRGWRLHTSTPREFELGEAPGLDSNLRAQLPNFDFSLSDGKSSMPRVVGKWYSPFLFVKESGMNVQDQVIRSRFYEVTLEQQWEPIFRCNNIEENTNSSVDVDVLVEAEAVKVGGSDVVGHLIGVNGGVVWFKSVGKNDHGMEEVVSVGLSKVILERMKWEEERVGWRSGEEGKNRVKKIEEFGGIGMKKWRRFGYFVLAERFVLRRMDGSFVMSYEFNHLHQFRTKWE
;
A
#
# COMPACT_ATOMS: atom_id res chain seq x y z
N MET A 1 -34.34 -18.78 13.69
CA MET A 1 -35.66 -18.14 13.50
C MET A 1 -36.58 -18.60 14.61
N ALA A 2 -37.21 -17.70 15.36
CA ALA A 2 -38.29 -18.06 16.28
C ALA A 2 -39.61 -17.57 15.68
N THR A 3 -40.49 -18.50 15.31
CA THR A 3 -41.81 -18.18 14.79
C THR A 3 -42.75 -18.00 15.98
N PHE A 4 -43.05 -16.75 16.34
CA PHE A 4 -44.12 -16.43 17.29
C PHE A 4 -45.32 -15.89 16.50
N CYS A 5 -46.53 -16.29 16.91
CA CYS A 5 -47.78 -16.00 16.21
C CYS A 5 -47.83 -14.55 15.69
N PHE A 6 -47.80 -14.42 14.35
CA PHE A 6 -47.86 -13.18 13.54
C PHE A 6 -46.56 -12.37 13.33
N CYS A 7 -45.40 -12.77 13.85
CA CYS A 7 -44.12 -12.08 13.57
C CYS A 7 -42.94 -13.05 13.38
N ASN A 8 -42.23 -12.93 12.24
CA ASN A 8 -40.91 -13.52 12.07
C ASN A 8 -39.87 -12.63 12.76
N CYS A 9 -39.62 -12.88 14.04
CA CYS A 9 -38.57 -12.19 14.79
C CYS A 9 -37.22 -12.85 14.52
N ILE A 10 -36.36 -12.14 13.78
CA ILE A 10 -35.00 -12.56 13.49
C ILE A 10 -34.09 -11.77 14.43
N SER A 11 -33.45 -12.48 15.35
CA SER A 11 -32.45 -11.91 16.25
C SER A 11 -31.13 -11.72 15.50
N ASP A 12 -30.58 -10.52 15.55
CA ASP A 12 -29.27 -10.23 14.97
C ASP A 12 -28.19 -10.89 15.81
N LEU A 13 -27.21 -11.53 15.15
CA LEU A 13 -26.00 -11.99 15.80
C LEU A 13 -25.13 -10.79 16.19
N LYS A 14 -24.22 -11.00 17.15
CA LYS A 14 -23.22 -9.98 17.46
C LYS A 14 -22.34 -9.73 16.22
N PRO A 15 -22.00 -8.46 15.90
CA PRO A 15 -21.12 -8.18 14.78
C PRO A 15 -19.78 -8.88 14.94
N GLU A 16 -19.35 -9.56 13.88
CA GLU A 16 -18.05 -10.21 13.80
C GLU A 16 -17.06 -9.32 13.02
N PRO A 17 -15.74 -9.53 13.18
CA PRO A 17 -14.74 -8.84 12.39
C PRO A 17 -14.99 -9.05 10.89
N PHE A 18 -14.81 -7.99 10.11
CA PHE A 18 -14.92 -8.07 8.65
C PHE A 18 -13.91 -9.06 8.08
N GLU A 19 -14.38 -10.01 7.27
CA GLU A 19 -13.54 -10.99 6.55
C GLU A 19 -13.31 -10.55 5.09
N PRO A 20 -12.12 -10.06 4.72
CA PRO A 20 -11.91 -9.41 3.42
C PRO A 20 -11.92 -10.36 2.23
N LEU A 21 -11.75 -11.67 2.42
CA LEU A 21 -11.57 -12.64 1.34
C LEU A 21 -12.88 -13.06 0.66
N GLY A 22 -14.03 -12.54 1.11
CA GLY A 22 -15.32 -12.75 0.43
C GLY A 22 -15.84 -14.19 0.48
N GLU A 23 -15.24 -15.06 1.30
CA GLU A 23 -15.74 -16.41 1.55
C GLU A 23 -16.99 -16.38 2.43
N ASP A 24 -17.06 -15.44 3.38
CA ASP A 24 -18.23 -15.26 4.21
C ASP A 24 -19.36 -14.53 3.47
N THR A 25 -20.25 -15.31 2.85
CA THR A 25 -21.46 -14.82 2.18
C THR A 25 -22.47 -14.18 3.13
N TYR A 26 -22.37 -14.39 4.45
CA TYR A 26 -23.26 -13.77 5.45
C TYR A 26 -22.93 -12.30 5.69
N GLN A 27 -21.71 -11.86 5.39
CA GLN A 27 -21.29 -10.44 5.44
C GLN A 27 -21.58 -9.69 4.13
N GLN A 28 -22.11 -10.36 3.12
CA GLN A 28 -22.38 -9.79 1.80
C GLN A 28 -23.88 -9.51 1.60
N PHE A 29 -24.17 -8.33 1.05
CA PHE A 29 -25.53 -7.86 0.82
C PHE A 29 -25.68 -7.29 -0.58
N GLU A 30 -26.79 -7.62 -1.22
CA GLU A 30 -27.18 -7.06 -2.51
C GLU A 30 -28.17 -5.91 -2.28
N VAL A 31 -27.86 -4.75 -2.88
CA VAL A 31 -28.76 -3.59 -2.86
C VAL A 31 -29.48 -3.53 -4.19
N SER A 32 -30.75 -3.93 -4.19
CA SER A 32 -31.61 -3.93 -5.37
C SER A 32 -32.39 -2.63 -5.48
N ARG A 33 -32.41 -2.04 -6.68
CA ARG A 33 -33.30 -0.94 -7.04
C ARG A 33 -34.69 -1.49 -7.36
N ARG A 34 -35.72 -0.83 -6.87
CA ARG A 34 -37.12 -1.09 -7.18
C ARG A 34 -37.78 0.19 -7.65
N ASP A 35 -38.43 0.10 -8.80
CA ASP A 35 -39.24 1.18 -9.34
C ASP A 35 -40.69 0.96 -8.91
N ASN A 36 -41.26 1.96 -8.23
CA ASN A 36 -42.65 1.90 -7.79
C ASN A 36 -43.59 2.50 -8.83
N TRP A 37 -44.84 2.03 -8.82
CA TRP A 37 -45.90 2.49 -9.73
C TRP A 37 -46.13 4.02 -9.71
N CYS A 38 -45.84 4.68 -8.60
CA CYS A 38 -45.93 6.14 -8.46
C CYS A 38 -44.72 6.92 -9.01
N GLY A 39 -43.78 6.25 -9.70
CA GLY A 39 -42.55 6.86 -10.24
C GLY A 39 -41.47 7.13 -9.19
N SER A 40 -41.63 6.65 -7.96
CA SER A 40 -40.59 6.73 -6.92
C SER A 40 -39.66 5.52 -6.98
N VAL A 41 -38.37 5.75 -6.72
CA VAL A 41 -37.36 4.70 -6.63
C VAL A 41 -37.12 4.38 -5.16
N ASP A 42 -37.22 3.11 -4.80
CA ASP A 42 -36.76 2.61 -3.52
C ASP A 42 -35.71 1.52 -3.67
N TYR A 43 -34.97 1.30 -2.59
CA TYR A 43 -33.97 0.24 -2.51
C TYR A 43 -34.37 -0.78 -1.46
N THR A 44 -34.05 -2.04 -1.76
CA THR A 44 -34.18 -3.15 -0.83
C THR A 44 -32.85 -3.86 -0.70
N VAL A 45 -32.55 -4.33 0.50
CA VAL A 45 -31.32 -5.07 0.77
C VAL A 45 -31.66 -6.53 1.02
N SER A 46 -30.95 -7.44 0.37
CA SER A 46 -31.01 -8.89 0.56
C SER A 46 -29.64 -9.43 0.96
N SER A 47 -29.61 -10.52 1.72
CA SER A 47 -28.37 -11.25 1.97
C SER A 47 -28.00 -12.06 0.72
N VAL A 48 -26.70 -12.20 0.46
CA VAL A 48 -26.19 -13.09 -0.58
C VAL A 48 -26.30 -14.56 -0.14
N ALA A 49 -26.16 -14.83 1.17
CA ALA A 49 -26.38 -16.17 1.72
C ALA A 49 -27.85 -16.57 1.60
N GLN A 50 -28.12 -17.81 1.16
CA GLN A 50 -29.48 -18.29 0.89
C GLN A 50 -30.39 -18.31 2.14
N ASP A 51 -29.80 -18.58 3.30
CA ASP A 51 -30.46 -18.58 4.61
C ASP A 51 -30.12 -17.33 5.44
N GLY A 52 -29.37 -16.40 4.86
CA GLY A 52 -28.96 -15.15 5.49
C GLY A 52 -30.06 -14.10 5.51
N PHE A 53 -30.01 -13.23 6.52
CA PHE A 53 -30.86 -12.06 6.61
C PHE A 53 -30.01 -10.83 6.82
N PRO A 54 -30.32 -9.70 6.16
CA PRO A 54 -29.68 -8.43 6.49
C PRO A 54 -29.81 -8.09 7.97
N PRO A 55 -28.90 -7.28 8.54
CA PRO A 55 -29.09 -6.68 9.86
C PRO A 55 -30.44 -5.99 9.97
N LEU A 56 -31.00 -5.93 11.18
CA LEU A 56 -32.32 -5.36 11.44
C LEU A 56 -32.48 -3.98 10.81
N PHE A 57 -31.43 -3.16 10.90
CA PHE A 57 -31.43 -1.81 10.35
C PHE A 57 -31.44 -1.75 8.83
N LEU A 58 -31.28 -2.85 8.08
CA LEU A 58 -31.37 -2.93 6.60
C LEU A 58 -32.59 -3.69 6.10
N ARG A 59 -33.25 -4.51 6.94
CA ARG A 59 -34.41 -5.35 6.53
C ARG A 59 -35.64 -4.58 6.08
N ARG A 60 -35.80 -3.32 6.51
CA ARG A 60 -36.93 -2.49 6.09
C ARG A 60 -36.88 -2.25 4.58
N ARG A 61 -38.05 -2.23 3.94
CA ARG A 61 -38.19 -1.84 2.52
C ARG A 61 -38.30 -0.32 2.42
N GLY A 62 -38.12 0.22 1.22
CA GLY A 62 -38.33 1.65 1.00
C GLY A 62 -37.12 2.53 1.24
N TRP A 63 -35.89 2.00 1.18
CA TRP A 63 -34.69 2.83 1.35
C TRP A 63 -34.61 3.89 0.27
N ARG A 64 -34.23 5.10 0.65
CA ARG A 64 -33.91 6.20 -0.27
C ARG A 64 -32.43 6.48 -0.19
N LEU A 65 -31.77 6.53 -1.34
CA LEU A 65 -30.38 6.91 -1.43
C LEU A 65 -30.29 8.43 -1.32
N HIS A 66 -29.48 8.91 -0.38
CA HIS A 66 -29.15 10.32 -0.25
C HIS A 66 -27.64 10.48 -0.33
N THR A 67 -27.19 11.44 -1.11
CA THR A 67 -25.79 11.84 -1.17
C THR A 67 -25.62 13.11 -0.35
N SER A 68 -24.74 13.06 0.64
CA SER A 68 -24.38 14.23 1.44
C SER A 68 -22.88 14.25 1.67
N THR A 69 -22.26 15.41 1.58
CA THR A 69 -20.86 15.59 1.97
C THR A 69 -20.72 15.43 3.49
N PRO A 70 -19.86 14.53 3.98
CA PRO A 70 -19.61 14.38 5.41
C PRO A 70 -19.02 15.67 5.99
N ARG A 71 -19.40 16.00 7.23
CA ARG A 71 -18.90 17.20 7.94
C ARG A 71 -17.77 16.89 8.92
N GLU A 72 -17.55 15.62 9.22
CA GLU A 72 -16.62 15.16 10.26
C GLU A 72 -15.21 14.92 9.74
N PHE A 73 -15.05 14.80 8.41
CA PHE A 73 -13.77 14.57 7.77
C PHE A 73 -13.82 15.06 6.31
N GLU A 74 -12.65 15.37 5.77
CA GLU A 74 -12.48 15.76 4.38
C GLU A 74 -11.53 14.79 3.68
N LEU A 75 -11.91 14.34 2.48
CA LEU A 75 -11.04 13.57 1.61
C LEU A 75 -10.58 14.47 0.46
N GLY A 76 -9.29 14.43 0.15
CA GLY A 76 -8.77 15.11 -1.02
C GLY A 76 -9.11 14.36 -2.31
N GLU A 77 -8.71 14.92 -3.45
CA GLU A 77 -8.82 14.22 -4.72
C GLU A 77 -7.90 12.98 -4.74
N ALA A 78 -8.44 11.88 -5.25
CA ALA A 78 -7.75 10.61 -5.42
C ALA A 78 -8.15 9.98 -6.77
N PRO A 79 -7.60 10.49 -7.90
CA PRO A 79 -8.00 10.07 -9.24
C PRO A 79 -7.57 8.64 -9.59
N GLY A 80 -6.82 7.97 -8.71
CA GLY A 80 -6.22 6.67 -8.95
C GLY A 80 -4.82 6.77 -9.53
N LEU A 81 -4.44 5.82 -10.37
CA LEU A 81 -3.14 5.76 -11.03
C LEU A 81 -3.09 6.67 -12.25
N ASP A 82 -2.10 7.54 -12.33
CA ASP A 82 -1.76 8.26 -13.56
C ASP A 82 -0.72 7.46 -14.35
N SER A 83 -1.19 6.69 -15.32
CA SER A 83 -0.33 5.84 -16.16
C SER A 83 0.67 6.64 -17.00
N ASN A 84 0.30 7.85 -17.45
CA ASN A 84 1.20 8.70 -18.23
C ASN A 84 2.33 9.24 -17.35
N LEU A 85 2.00 9.66 -16.14
CA LEU A 85 2.97 10.16 -15.16
C LEU A 85 3.94 9.05 -14.71
N ARG A 86 3.42 7.85 -14.43
CA ARG A 86 4.22 6.65 -14.08
C ARG A 86 5.19 6.25 -15.19
N ALA A 87 4.77 6.32 -16.45
CA ALA A 87 5.61 5.98 -17.60
C ALA A 87 6.78 6.95 -17.84
N GLN A 88 6.67 8.20 -17.37
CA GLN A 88 7.73 9.21 -17.53
C GLN A 88 8.95 8.97 -16.64
N LEU A 89 8.81 8.15 -15.59
CA LEU A 89 9.81 7.89 -14.54
C LEU A 89 10.24 9.16 -13.78
N PRO A 90 10.89 9.03 -12.61
CA PRO A 90 11.44 10.20 -11.90
C PRO A 90 12.62 10.83 -12.64
N ASN A 91 12.81 12.14 -12.45
CA ASN A 91 13.98 12.84 -12.97
C ASN A 91 15.27 12.23 -12.39
N PHE A 92 16.29 12.10 -13.23
CA PHE A 92 17.59 11.55 -12.89
C PHE A 92 18.71 12.61 -12.90
N ASP A 93 18.33 13.88 -12.87
CA ASP A 93 19.24 15.02 -12.82
C ASP A 93 19.44 15.54 -11.39
N PHE A 94 20.17 14.78 -10.57
CA PHE A 94 20.55 15.15 -9.20
C PHE A 94 22.02 14.84 -8.89
N SER A 95 22.65 15.58 -7.98
CA SER A 95 24.06 15.41 -7.64
C SER A 95 24.32 14.15 -6.79
N LEU A 96 25.42 13.43 -7.04
CA LEU A 96 25.87 12.30 -6.21
C LEU A 96 26.49 12.77 -4.88
N SER A 97 26.80 14.06 -4.73
CA SER A 97 27.34 14.63 -3.48
C SER A 97 26.44 14.42 -2.28
N ASP A 98 25.13 14.40 -2.50
CA ASP A 98 24.15 14.51 -1.42
C ASP A 98 23.86 13.16 -0.77
N GLY A 99 24.39 12.05 -1.34
CA GLY A 99 24.22 10.69 -0.83
C GLY A 99 22.76 10.18 -0.86
N LYS A 100 21.83 10.99 -1.35
CA LYS A 100 20.39 10.74 -1.29
C LYS A 100 19.86 10.14 -2.59
N SER A 101 18.75 9.44 -2.45
CA SER A 101 17.89 8.98 -3.54
C SER A 101 17.28 10.18 -4.28
N SER A 102 16.72 9.97 -5.47
CA SER A 102 16.04 11.06 -6.18
C SER A 102 14.87 11.61 -5.35
N MET A 103 14.33 12.78 -5.71
CA MET A 103 13.07 13.21 -5.12
C MET A 103 11.95 12.20 -5.47
N PRO A 104 11.13 11.76 -4.50
CA PRO A 104 10.02 10.87 -4.78
C PRO A 104 8.96 11.61 -5.60
N ARG A 105 8.35 10.90 -6.54
CA ARG A 105 7.29 11.42 -7.41
C ARG A 105 6.02 10.59 -7.20
N VAL A 106 4.95 11.21 -6.72
CA VAL A 106 3.65 10.54 -6.58
C VAL A 106 3.04 10.34 -7.97
N VAL A 107 2.69 9.10 -8.30
CA VAL A 107 2.08 8.71 -9.57
C VAL A 107 0.70 8.06 -9.44
N GLY A 108 0.28 7.75 -8.20
CA GLY A 108 -1.07 7.28 -7.93
C GLY A 108 -1.52 7.68 -6.55
N LYS A 109 -2.84 7.86 -6.39
CA LYS A 109 -3.46 8.20 -5.11
C LYS A 109 -4.84 7.56 -4.97
N TRP A 110 -5.06 6.91 -3.82
CA TRP A 110 -6.31 6.25 -3.44
C TRP A 110 -6.61 6.49 -1.95
N TYR A 111 -7.82 6.10 -1.54
CA TYR A 111 -8.16 5.94 -0.13
C TYR A 111 -8.55 4.49 0.15
N SER A 112 -8.00 3.92 1.22
CA SER A 112 -8.39 2.61 1.74
C SER A 112 -9.19 2.77 3.03
N PRO A 113 -10.40 2.20 3.14
CA PRO A 113 -11.11 2.15 4.41
C PRO A 113 -10.30 1.46 5.51
N PHE A 114 -10.54 1.86 6.77
CA PHE A 114 -9.96 1.22 7.97
C PHE A 114 -10.27 -0.29 8.08
N LEU A 115 -11.22 -0.80 7.29
CA LEU A 115 -11.55 -2.22 7.24
C LEU A 115 -10.36 -3.05 6.74
N PHE A 116 -9.55 -2.51 5.83
CA PHE A 116 -8.43 -3.21 5.20
C PHE A 116 -7.07 -2.95 5.86
N VAL A 117 -7.00 -2.02 6.81
CA VAL A 117 -5.76 -1.64 7.52
C VAL A 117 -6.03 -1.80 9.01
N LYS A 118 -5.16 -2.46 9.75
CA LYS A 118 -5.26 -2.65 11.20
C LYS A 118 -4.02 -2.12 11.87
N GLU A 119 -4.19 -1.31 12.90
CA GLU A 119 -3.08 -0.82 13.70
C GLU A 119 -3.12 -1.49 15.07
N SER A 120 -1.99 -2.06 15.51
CA SER A 120 -1.91 -2.75 16.80
C SER A 120 -2.18 -1.81 17.96
N GLY A 121 -2.83 -2.31 19.02
CA GLY A 121 -3.08 -1.54 20.24
C GLY A 121 -4.26 -0.57 20.15
N MET A 122 -5.00 -0.54 19.04
CA MET A 122 -6.25 0.21 18.92
C MET A 122 -7.45 -0.73 18.75
N ASN A 123 -8.55 -0.39 19.41
CA ASN A 123 -9.85 -1.00 19.10
C ASN A 123 -10.45 -0.33 17.85
N VAL A 124 -11.53 -0.92 17.32
CA VAL A 124 -12.17 -0.46 16.08
C VAL A 124 -12.71 0.97 16.21
N GLN A 125 -13.27 1.35 17.35
CA GLN A 125 -13.84 2.69 17.54
C GLN A 125 -12.75 3.76 17.51
N ASP A 126 -11.67 3.54 18.25
CA ASP A 126 -10.53 4.47 18.27
C ASP A 126 -9.88 4.59 16.90
N GLN A 127 -9.73 3.48 16.18
CA GLN A 127 -9.18 3.48 14.83
C GLN A 127 -10.07 4.27 13.86
N VAL A 128 -11.39 4.09 13.91
CA VAL A 128 -12.35 4.83 13.07
C VAL A 128 -12.31 6.32 13.38
N ILE A 129 -12.21 6.71 14.65
CA ILE A 129 -12.10 8.12 15.05
C ILE A 129 -10.78 8.71 14.54
N ARG A 130 -9.68 7.97 14.69
CA ARG A 130 -8.34 8.42 14.30
C ARG A 130 -8.16 8.48 12.78
N SER A 131 -8.63 7.46 12.06
CA SER A 131 -8.47 7.33 10.61
C SER A 131 -9.52 6.38 10.02
N ARG A 132 -10.69 6.93 9.65
CA ARG A 132 -11.74 6.20 8.89
C ARG A 132 -11.24 5.68 7.54
N PHE A 133 -10.42 6.49 6.88
CA PHE A 133 -9.75 6.17 5.64
C PHE A 133 -8.24 6.36 5.83
N TYR A 134 -7.47 5.64 5.03
CA TYR A 134 -6.03 5.80 4.92
C TYR A 134 -5.73 6.29 3.50
N GLU A 135 -4.95 7.35 3.39
CA GLU A 135 -4.42 7.76 2.10
C GLU A 135 -3.36 6.74 1.66
N VAL A 136 -3.47 6.27 0.43
CA VAL A 136 -2.50 5.38 -0.20
C VAL A 136 -1.94 6.09 -1.42
N THR A 137 -0.64 6.36 -1.44
CA THR A 137 0.06 6.89 -2.61
C THR A 137 0.98 5.85 -3.21
N LEU A 138 1.14 5.87 -4.53
CA LEU A 138 2.22 5.16 -5.23
C LEU A 138 3.28 6.19 -5.60
N GLU A 139 4.49 6.03 -5.07
CA GLU A 139 5.62 6.92 -5.29
C GLU A 139 6.70 6.22 -6.11
N GLN A 140 7.26 6.90 -7.11
CA GLN A 140 8.44 6.44 -7.85
C GLN A 140 9.69 7.18 -7.39
N GLN A 141 10.80 6.47 -7.24
CA GLN A 141 12.07 7.03 -6.80
C GLN A 141 13.25 6.24 -7.38
N TRP A 142 14.35 6.91 -7.71
CA TRP A 142 15.63 6.25 -7.99
C TRP A 142 16.36 6.01 -6.68
N GLU A 143 16.45 4.74 -6.28
CA GLU A 143 17.10 4.31 -5.04
C GLU A 143 18.54 3.83 -5.35
N PRO A 144 19.54 4.32 -4.62
CA PRO A 144 20.93 3.93 -4.81
C PRO A 144 21.17 2.53 -4.22
N ILE A 145 21.67 1.62 -5.05
CA ILE A 145 22.04 0.27 -4.61
C ILE A 145 23.56 0.07 -4.53
N PHE A 146 24.35 0.92 -5.21
CA PHE A 146 25.80 0.93 -5.09
C PHE A 146 26.35 2.33 -5.34
N ARG A 147 27.44 2.69 -4.63
CA ARG A 147 28.20 3.92 -4.86
C ARG A 147 29.67 3.71 -4.58
N CYS A 148 30.52 4.40 -5.32
CA CYS A 148 31.95 4.46 -5.03
C CYS A 148 32.55 5.80 -5.48
N ASN A 149 33.69 6.15 -4.88
CA ASN A 149 34.47 7.32 -5.25
C ASN A 149 35.79 6.86 -5.89
N ASN A 150 36.25 7.62 -6.87
CA ASN A 150 37.57 7.45 -7.46
C ASN A 150 38.59 8.27 -6.65
N ILE A 151 39.26 7.63 -5.71
CA ILE A 151 40.20 8.31 -4.79
C ILE A 151 41.57 8.50 -5.45
N GLU A 152 41.99 7.57 -6.31
CA GLU A 152 43.40 7.51 -6.76
C GLU A 152 43.66 8.25 -8.08
N GLU A 153 42.64 8.82 -8.74
CA GLU A 153 42.78 9.56 -10.01
C GLU A 153 43.52 8.79 -11.13
N ASN A 154 43.79 7.50 -10.90
CA ASN A 154 44.54 6.59 -11.74
C ASN A 154 43.60 5.50 -12.26
N THR A 155 43.26 5.67 -13.53
CA THR A 155 43.21 4.60 -14.55
C THR A 155 42.14 3.53 -14.54
N ASN A 156 41.25 3.40 -13.54
CA ASN A 156 40.11 2.50 -13.73
C ASN A 156 39.01 3.18 -14.53
N SER A 157 38.97 2.83 -15.81
CA SER A 157 37.88 3.15 -16.74
C SER A 157 36.62 2.33 -16.49
N SER A 158 36.60 1.48 -15.46
CA SER A 158 35.46 0.62 -15.13
C SER A 158 35.24 0.52 -13.63
N VAL A 159 34.00 0.23 -13.25
CA VAL A 159 33.56 -0.06 -11.88
C VAL A 159 32.84 -1.40 -11.86
N ASP A 160 33.30 -2.29 -10.98
CA ASP A 160 32.65 -3.57 -10.71
C ASP A 160 31.57 -3.39 -9.64
N VAL A 161 30.31 -3.59 -10.04
CA VAL A 161 29.14 -3.58 -9.17
C VAL A 161 28.82 -5.02 -8.80
N ASP A 162 28.83 -5.33 -7.49
CA ASP A 162 28.40 -6.61 -6.94
C ASP A 162 27.60 -6.37 -5.65
N VAL A 163 26.27 -6.28 -5.78
CA VAL A 163 25.37 -5.96 -4.67
C VAL A 163 24.16 -6.88 -4.61
N LEU A 164 23.68 -7.16 -3.41
CA LEU A 164 22.44 -7.91 -3.19
C LEU A 164 21.31 -6.89 -2.98
N VAL A 165 20.27 -6.97 -3.81
CA VAL A 165 19.13 -6.05 -3.77
C VAL A 165 17.87 -6.83 -3.42
N GLU A 166 17.15 -6.35 -2.41
CA GLU A 166 15.83 -6.88 -2.03
C GLU A 166 14.78 -6.45 -3.06
N ALA A 167 14.01 -7.40 -3.57
CA ALA A 167 12.94 -7.12 -4.53
C ALA A 167 11.76 -6.39 -3.88
N GLU A 168 11.56 -6.61 -2.58
CA GLU A 168 10.49 -6.04 -1.75
C GLU A 168 11.09 -5.54 -0.44
N ALA A 169 10.69 -4.36 0.03
CA ALA A 169 11.08 -3.83 1.34
C ALA A 169 9.88 -3.18 2.04
N VAL A 170 9.74 -3.39 3.36
CA VAL A 170 8.60 -2.89 4.13
C VAL A 170 9.08 -2.11 5.34
N LYS A 171 8.49 -0.92 5.55
CA LYS A 171 8.72 -0.08 6.73
C LYS A 171 7.42 0.16 7.47
N VAL A 172 7.46 0.10 8.79
CA VAL A 172 6.33 0.37 9.70
C VAL A 172 6.79 1.35 10.76
N GLY A 173 6.05 2.44 10.96
CA GLY A 173 6.43 3.50 11.91
C GLY A 173 7.78 4.16 11.60
N GLY A 174 8.24 4.09 10.35
CA GLY A 174 9.54 4.61 9.91
C GLY A 174 10.72 3.65 10.08
N SER A 175 10.51 2.48 10.70
CA SER A 175 11.55 1.46 10.90
C SER A 175 11.32 0.25 9.99
N ASP A 176 12.42 -0.41 9.61
CA ASP A 176 12.35 -1.64 8.82
C ASP A 176 11.64 -2.75 9.59
N VAL A 177 10.92 -3.58 8.85
CA VAL A 177 10.19 -4.71 9.43
C VAL A 177 11.16 -5.82 9.85
N VAL A 178 11.04 -6.26 11.11
CA VAL A 178 11.87 -7.34 11.68
C VAL A 178 11.29 -8.72 11.34
N GLY A 179 10.00 -8.76 11.00
CA GLY A 179 9.34 -9.96 10.51
C GLY A 179 7.89 -9.67 10.12
N HIS A 180 7.32 -10.55 9.29
CA HIS A 180 5.90 -10.56 8.99
C HIS A 180 5.28 -11.86 9.51
N LEU A 181 4.12 -11.75 10.13
CA LEU A 181 3.32 -12.89 10.55
C LEU A 181 2.11 -12.94 9.64
N ILE A 182 1.94 -14.07 8.96
CA ILE A 182 0.65 -14.38 8.35
C ILE A 182 -0.28 -14.71 9.52
N GLY A 183 -1.28 -13.86 9.75
CA GLY A 183 -2.29 -14.14 10.77
C GLY A 183 -2.92 -15.49 10.46
N VAL A 184 -2.85 -16.43 11.41
CA VAL A 184 -3.23 -17.84 11.26
C VAL A 184 -4.70 -18.03 10.85
N ASN A 185 -5.53 -16.97 10.86
CA ASN A 185 -6.98 -17.13 10.77
C ASN A 185 -7.80 -16.00 10.12
N GLY A 186 -7.29 -15.13 9.23
CA GLY A 186 -8.23 -14.09 8.73
C GLY A 186 -7.72 -13.03 7.78
N GLY A 187 -7.23 -13.40 6.60
CA GLY A 187 -7.13 -12.49 5.45
C GLY A 187 -6.33 -11.20 5.66
N VAL A 188 -5.52 -11.11 6.71
CA VAL A 188 -4.70 -9.95 7.10
C VAL A 188 -3.28 -10.42 7.39
N VAL A 189 -2.30 -9.74 6.81
CA VAL A 189 -0.87 -9.96 7.02
C VAL A 189 -0.36 -8.89 7.96
N TRP A 190 0.29 -9.31 9.05
CA TRP A 190 0.83 -8.41 10.06
C TRP A 190 2.32 -8.16 9.84
N PHE A 191 2.69 -6.89 9.76
CA PHE A 191 4.06 -6.41 9.68
C PHE A 191 4.47 -5.83 11.02
N LYS A 192 5.58 -6.30 11.56
CA LYS A 192 6.10 -5.86 12.86
C LYS A 192 7.44 -5.17 12.69
N SER A 193 7.55 -3.94 13.18
CA SER A 193 8.82 -3.23 13.34
C SER A 193 9.10 -2.99 14.82
N VAL A 194 10.38 -2.80 15.12
CA VAL A 194 10.86 -2.40 16.43
C VAL A 194 11.54 -1.05 16.24
N GLY A 195 10.92 -0.02 16.79
CA GLY A 195 11.40 1.35 16.74
C GLY A 195 11.77 1.86 18.13
N LYS A 196 12.10 3.15 18.20
CA LYS A 196 12.17 3.87 19.46
C LYS A 196 11.08 4.93 19.48
N ASN A 197 10.38 5.05 20.59
CA ASN A 197 9.44 6.15 20.80
C ASN A 197 10.18 7.48 21.07
N ASP A 198 9.42 8.56 21.24
CA ASP A 198 9.95 9.91 21.51
C ASP A 198 10.84 9.99 22.78
N HIS A 199 10.73 9.00 23.67
CA HIS A 199 11.48 8.91 24.92
C HIS A 199 12.70 7.98 24.79
N GLY A 200 13.00 7.50 23.58
CA GLY A 200 14.12 6.60 23.30
C GLY A 200 13.91 5.15 23.74
N MET A 201 12.72 4.80 24.24
CA MET A 201 12.37 3.45 24.67
C MET A 201 11.93 2.61 23.47
N GLU A 202 12.30 1.33 23.50
CA GLU A 202 11.93 0.37 22.47
C GLU A 202 10.40 0.25 22.38
N GLU A 203 9.87 0.47 21.18
CA GLU A 203 8.45 0.39 20.89
C GLU A 203 8.23 -0.60 19.74
N VAL A 204 7.36 -1.58 20.00
CA VAL A 204 6.93 -2.52 18.98
C VAL A 204 5.70 -1.93 18.28
N VAL A 205 5.84 -1.63 16.99
CA VAL A 205 4.73 -1.17 16.16
C VAL A 205 4.33 -2.30 15.22
N SER A 206 3.03 -2.58 15.11
CA SER A 206 2.53 -3.58 14.17
C SER A 206 1.35 -3.06 13.37
N VAL A 207 1.39 -3.30 12.07
CA VAL A 207 0.34 -2.92 11.12
C VAL A 207 -0.10 -4.16 10.36
N GLY A 208 -1.40 -4.44 10.37
CA GLY A 208 -2.05 -5.47 9.58
C GLY A 208 -2.58 -4.88 8.28
N LEU A 209 -2.23 -5.48 7.15
CA LEU A 209 -2.79 -5.13 5.86
C LEU A 209 -3.62 -6.30 5.32
N SER A 210 -4.82 -6.03 4.85
CA SER A 210 -5.65 -7.05 4.22
C SER A 210 -4.92 -7.65 3.01
N LYS A 211 -5.02 -8.97 2.87
CA LYS A 211 -4.45 -9.74 1.77
C LYS A 211 -4.94 -9.23 0.41
N VAL A 212 -6.20 -8.79 0.32
CA VAL A 212 -6.78 -8.21 -0.90
C VAL A 212 -6.01 -6.97 -1.35
N ILE A 213 -5.61 -6.11 -0.40
CA ILE A 213 -4.80 -4.92 -0.72
C ILE A 213 -3.38 -5.32 -1.13
N LEU A 214 -2.76 -6.25 -0.42
CA LEU A 214 -1.41 -6.74 -0.74
C LEU A 214 -1.35 -7.39 -2.13
N GLU A 215 -2.30 -8.27 -2.45
CA GLU A 215 -2.41 -8.90 -3.77
C GLU A 215 -2.66 -7.86 -4.85
N ARG A 216 -3.49 -6.85 -4.56
CA ARG A 216 -3.72 -5.76 -5.51
C ARG A 216 -2.47 -4.93 -5.77
N MET A 217 -1.68 -4.60 -4.74
CA MET A 217 -0.41 -3.90 -4.88
C MET A 217 0.55 -4.71 -5.74
N LYS A 218 0.75 -6.00 -5.43
CA LYS A 218 1.63 -6.88 -6.20
C LYS A 218 1.20 -6.98 -7.66
N TRP A 219 -0.09 -7.16 -7.92
CA TRP A 219 -0.62 -7.24 -9.27
C TRP A 219 -0.43 -5.95 -10.07
N GLU A 220 -0.47 -4.78 -9.42
CA GLU A 220 -0.21 -3.48 -10.04
C GLU A 220 1.26 -3.28 -10.44
N GLU A 221 2.19 -3.97 -9.77
CA GLU A 221 3.61 -3.98 -10.12
C GLU A 221 3.94 -5.05 -11.17
N GLU A 222 3.37 -6.24 -11.04
CA GLU A 222 3.63 -7.35 -11.96
C GLU A 222 3.24 -7.04 -13.42
N ARG A 223 2.16 -6.28 -13.61
CA ARG A 223 1.71 -5.82 -14.93
C ARG A 223 2.69 -4.89 -15.64
N VAL A 224 3.58 -4.21 -14.91
CA VAL A 224 4.62 -3.35 -15.46
C VAL A 224 5.99 -4.04 -15.47
N GLY A 225 6.00 -5.37 -15.32
CA GLY A 225 7.20 -6.20 -15.45
C GLY A 225 7.98 -6.39 -14.15
N TRP A 226 7.45 -5.95 -13.01
CA TRP A 226 8.04 -6.33 -11.73
C TRP A 226 7.88 -7.85 -11.50
N ARG A 227 8.90 -8.47 -10.90
CA ARG A 227 8.91 -9.89 -10.55
C ARG A 227 9.59 -10.06 -9.21
N SER A 228 8.97 -10.82 -8.32
CA SER A 228 9.67 -11.34 -7.15
C SER A 228 10.67 -12.40 -7.64
N GLY A 229 11.96 -12.24 -7.30
CA GLY A 229 12.97 -13.27 -7.61
C GLY A 229 12.78 -14.51 -6.74
N GLU A 230 13.43 -15.63 -7.08
CA GLU A 230 13.25 -16.93 -6.39
C GLU A 230 13.47 -16.85 -4.86
N GLU A 231 14.39 -16.00 -4.41
CA GLU A 231 14.72 -15.81 -2.99
C GLU A 231 14.32 -14.43 -2.43
N GLY A 232 13.56 -13.62 -3.18
CA GLY A 232 13.24 -12.23 -2.81
C GLY A 232 14.44 -11.27 -2.77
N LYS A 233 15.66 -11.79 -2.94
CA LYS A 233 16.93 -11.08 -3.04
C LYS A 233 17.59 -11.46 -4.36
N ASN A 234 18.12 -10.47 -5.06
CA ASN A 234 18.76 -10.68 -6.35
C ASN A 234 20.15 -10.06 -6.34
N ARG A 235 21.15 -10.84 -6.76
CA ARG A 235 22.53 -10.38 -6.85
C ARG A 235 22.75 -9.69 -8.18
N VAL A 236 23.02 -8.40 -8.15
CA VAL A 236 23.34 -7.59 -9.32
C VAL A 236 24.85 -7.58 -9.48
N LYS A 237 25.34 -8.24 -10.55
CA LYS A 237 26.74 -8.22 -10.97
C LYS A 237 26.88 -7.54 -12.31
N LYS A 238 27.63 -6.44 -12.38
CA LYS A 238 27.82 -5.71 -13.62
C LYS A 238 29.15 -4.95 -13.62
N ILE A 239 29.78 -4.85 -14.78
CA ILE A 239 30.93 -3.99 -15.01
C ILE A 239 30.43 -2.78 -15.77
N GLU A 240 30.61 -1.60 -15.20
CA GLU A 240 30.19 -0.33 -15.79
C GLU A 240 31.42 0.46 -16.24
N GLU A 241 31.49 0.77 -17.53
CA GLU A 241 32.61 1.49 -18.13
C GLU A 241 32.33 3.00 -18.19
N PHE A 242 33.33 3.79 -17.86
CA PHE A 242 33.29 5.23 -17.94
C PHE A 242 33.54 5.71 -19.38
N GLY A 243 32.48 6.16 -20.06
CA GLY A 243 32.51 6.64 -21.45
C GLY A 243 33.03 8.07 -21.65
N GLY A 244 33.79 8.64 -20.71
CA GLY A 244 34.31 10.01 -20.83
C GLY A 244 35.31 10.16 -21.98
N ILE A 245 35.17 11.23 -22.77
CA ILE A 245 36.08 11.54 -23.88
C ILE A 245 37.28 12.34 -23.35
N GLY A 246 38.51 11.91 -23.68
CA GLY A 246 39.74 12.66 -23.40
C GLY A 246 40.23 12.55 -21.94
N MET A 247 40.66 13.66 -21.35
CA MET A 247 41.20 13.72 -19.97
C MET A 247 40.13 13.85 -18.88
N LYS A 248 38.83 13.77 -19.22
CA LYS A 248 37.78 13.82 -18.20
C LYS A 248 37.95 12.63 -17.25
N LYS A 249 38.17 12.90 -15.97
CA LYS A 249 38.19 11.88 -14.92
C LYS A 249 36.85 11.88 -14.20
N TRP A 250 36.38 10.71 -13.79
CA TRP A 250 35.26 10.59 -12.86
C TRP A 250 35.79 10.59 -11.43
N ARG A 251 35.03 11.18 -10.51
CA ARG A 251 35.23 11.25 -9.07
C ARG A 251 34.22 10.41 -8.31
N ARG A 252 32.98 10.30 -8.80
CA ARG A 252 31.92 9.53 -8.14
C ARG A 252 31.14 8.70 -9.15
N PHE A 253 30.73 7.53 -8.69
CA PHE A 253 29.87 6.64 -9.42
C PHE A 253 28.70 6.23 -8.54
N GLY A 254 27.51 6.16 -9.13
CA GLY A 254 26.31 5.64 -8.50
C GLY A 254 25.53 4.72 -9.43
N TYR A 255 25.06 3.61 -8.88
CA TYR A 255 24.20 2.63 -9.53
C TYR A 255 22.86 2.62 -8.80
N PHE A 256 21.78 2.84 -9.55
CA PHE A 256 20.44 3.08 -9.03
C PHE A 256 19.45 2.09 -9.62
N VAL A 257 18.46 1.71 -8.82
CA VAL A 257 17.29 0.94 -9.23
C VAL A 257 16.06 1.85 -9.17
N LEU A 258 15.09 1.64 -10.05
CA LEU A 258 13.78 2.25 -9.87
C LEU A 258 13.05 1.51 -8.74
N ALA A 259 12.67 2.25 -7.71
CA ALA A 259 11.81 1.77 -6.64
C ALA A 259 10.42 2.40 -6.78
N GLU A 260 9.38 1.57 -6.70
CA GLU A 260 8.01 2.00 -6.56
C GLU A 260 7.49 1.66 -5.16
N ARG A 261 6.96 2.64 -4.46
CA ARG A 261 6.62 2.54 -3.03
C ARG A 261 5.18 2.93 -2.81
N PHE A 262 4.38 1.98 -2.30
CA PHE A 262 3.06 2.27 -1.75
C PHE A 262 3.24 2.85 -0.35
N VAL A 263 2.79 4.07 -0.12
CA VAL A 263 2.89 4.76 1.18
C VAL A 263 1.49 4.92 1.76
N LEU A 264 1.30 4.43 2.98
CA LEU A 264 0.06 4.53 3.73
C LEU A 264 0.17 5.62 4.80
N ARG A 265 -0.77 6.58 4.77
CA ARG A 265 -0.90 7.66 5.74
C ARG A 265 -2.28 7.69 6.36
N ARG A 266 -2.35 8.10 7.62
CA ARG A 266 -3.62 8.40 8.30
C ARG A 266 -4.22 9.70 7.74
N MET A 267 -5.47 9.99 8.10
CA MET A 267 -6.16 11.23 7.72
C MET A 267 -5.45 12.50 8.20
N ASP A 268 -4.72 12.44 9.31
CA ASP A 268 -3.90 13.55 9.84
C ASP A 268 -2.55 13.72 9.11
N GLY A 269 -2.29 12.92 8.07
CA GLY A 269 -1.05 12.91 7.28
C GLY A 269 0.09 12.10 7.90
N SER A 270 -0.09 11.56 9.11
CA SER A 270 0.93 10.77 9.80
C SER A 270 1.21 9.45 9.07
N PHE A 271 2.48 9.08 9.00
CA PHE A 271 2.94 7.85 8.35
C PHE A 271 2.48 6.61 9.15
N VAL A 272 2.10 5.57 8.43
CA VAL A 272 1.73 4.26 8.99
C VAL A 272 2.75 3.22 8.56
N MET A 273 2.82 2.98 7.25
CA MET A 273 3.71 2.00 6.66
C MET A 273 4.02 2.35 5.21
N SER A 274 5.07 1.74 4.65
CA SER A 274 5.32 1.71 3.23
C SER A 274 5.72 0.33 2.76
N TYR A 275 5.29 -0.03 1.55
CA TYR A 275 5.66 -1.25 0.85
C TYR A 275 6.36 -0.88 -0.46
N GLU A 276 7.62 -1.26 -0.59
CA GLU A 276 8.48 -0.92 -1.71
C GLU A 276 8.73 -2.13 -2.61
N PHE A 277 8.75 -1.87 -3.91
CA PHE A 277 9.04 -2.80 -4.97
C PHE A 277 10.21 -2.28 -5.80
N ASN A 278 11.33 -3.01 -5.79
CA ASN A 278 12.50 -2.66 -6.58
C ASN A 278 12.42 -3.30 -7.97
N HIS A 279 12.39 -2.48 -9.02
CA HIS A 279 12.29 -2.92 -10.41
C HIS A 279 13.67 -3.32 -10.92
N LEU A 280 14.07 -4.56 -10.66
CA LEU A 280 15.38 -5.12 -11.03
C LEU A 280 15.61 -5.29 -12.54
N HIS A 281 14.70 -4.79 -13.38
CA HIS A 281 14.87 -4.65 -14.82
C HIS A 281 15.09 -3.18 -15.24
N GLN A 282 15.05 -2.24 -14.30
CA GLN A 282 15.18 -0.81 -14.52
C GLN A 282 16.30 -0.23 -13.64
N PHE A 283 17.48 -0.12 -14.24
CA PHE A 283 18.65 0.48 -13.59
C PHE A 283 19.09 1.75 -14.31
N ARG A 284 19.75 2.64 -13.57
CA ARG A 284 20.47 3.77 -14.13
C ARG A 284 21.80 3.97 -13.44
N THR A 285 22.75 4.48 -14.19
CA THR A 285 24.09 4.80 -13.71
C THR A 285 24.35 6.28 -13.82
N LYS A 286 25.11 6.83 -12.88
CA LYS A 286 25.58 8.21 -12.95
C LYS A 286 27.06 8.26 -12.63
N TRP A 287 27.77 9.05 -13.43
CA TRP A 287 29.18 9.37 -13.29
C TRP A 287 29.31 10.87 -13.09
N GLU A 288 30.07 11.29 -12.08
CA GLU A 288 30.46 12.69 -11.82
C GLU A 288 31.97 12.80 -11.71
#